data_AF-A0AAJ0E3E1-F1
#
_entry.id   AF-A0AAJ0E3E1-F1
#
_cell.length_a   1.000
_cell.length_b   1.000
_cell.length_c   1.000
_cell.angle_alpha   90.00
_cell.angle_beta   90.00
_cell.angle_gamma   90.00
#
_symmetry.space_group_name_H-M   'P 1'
#
loop_
_entity.id
_entity.type
_entity.pdbx_description
1 polymer ?
#
loop_
_entity_poly.entity_id
_entity_poly.type
_entity_poly.pdbx_seq_one_letter_code
_entity_poly.pdbx_strand_id
1 'polypeptide(L)'
;MSYDQLSSLEAGRSGRQGGYTDDPEFKQLQSQLTNKIFNLRRNIQQLTTDVNILGTKRDTPRVRERVHDHLEKTRDLCKEIGDGVKKLQTWDDLTKQQKYDQSRISTDFQNVLQEFQDIQRKALEKQRASVTAARAATEGEGADAPAGSEERLELQQQQEVSRLASQDEVDFQEALIVEREEEIRNIEQGVGDLNVLFRQVAQIVTEQGEQLTSIADNVEDVRDDTRGAQIELRQAARHQKAARNKGCCLMLILAVILTIIILAIVLD
;
A
#
# COMPACT_ATOMS: atom_id res chain seq x y z
N MET A 1 39.54 53.13 -21.79
CA MET A 1 39.13 51.96 -22.58
C MET A 1 38.26 51.11 -21.67
N SER A 2 36.97 51.02 -21.95
CA SER A 2 35.98 50.31 -21.13
C SER A 2 35.91 48.86 -21.60
N TYR A 3 36.10 47.93 -20.66
CA TYR A 3 36.03 46.48 -20.88
C TYR A 3 34.71 45.86 -20.37
N ASP A 4 33.67 46.68 -20.15
CA ASP A 4 32.42 46.22 -19.53
C ASP A 4 31.32 45.78 -20.51
N GLN A 5 31.58 45.78 -21.83
CA GLN A 5 30.54 45.51 -22.83
C GLN A 5 30.52 44.08 -23.39
N LEU A 6 31.40 43.18 -22.97
CA LEU A 6 31.43 41.80 -23.48
C LEU A 6 30.62 40.78 -22.68
N SER A 7 30.06 41.14 -21.51
CA SER A 7 29.32 40.19 -20.66
C SER A 7 27.82 40.06 -20.99
N SER A 8 27.29 40.83 -21.95
CA SER A 8 25.83 40.86 -22.21
C SER A 8 25.38 40.11 -23.45
N LEU A 9 26.31 39.53 -24.24
CA LEU A 9 25.99 38.86 -25.50
C LEU A 9 26.05 37.32 -25.46
N GLU A 10 26.27 36.73 -24.29
CA GLU A 10 26.30 35.26 -24.11
C GLU A 10 25.14 34.75 -23.25
N ALA A 11 23.97 35.38 -23.38
CA ALA A 11 22.71 34.91 -22.79
C ALA A 11 21.73 34.46 -23.88
N GLY A 12 22.22 33.71 -24.87
CA GLY A 12 21.45 33.23 -26.00
C GLY A 12 21.76 31.78 -26.35
N ARG A 13 20.86 30.88 -25.93
CA ARG A 13 20.75 29.44 -26.30
C ARG A 13 21.86 28.50 -25.80
N SER A 14 21.58 27.81 -24.70
CA SER A 14 21.50 26.33 -24.72
C SER A 14 20.99 25.81 -23.37
N GLY A 15 20.11 24.80 -23.41
CA GLY A 15 19.74 24.01 -22.23
C GLY A 15 18.36 24.34 -21.67
N ARG A 16 17.35 23.65 -22.19
CA ARG A 16 16.08 23.36 -21.50
C ARG A 16 16.44 22.60 -20.21
N GLN A 17 16.78 23.33 -19.15
CA GLN A 17 17.11 22.78 -17.85
C GLN A 17 15.78 22.33 -17.23
N GLY A 18 15.56 21.01 -17.21
CA GLY A 18 14.39 20.40 -16.60
C GLY A 18 14.27 20.90 -15.16
N GLY A 19 13.30 21.79 -14.95
CA GLY A 19 13.00 22.31 -13.63
C GLY A 19 12.60 21.16 -12.73
N TYR A 20 13.18 21.14 -11.53
CA TYR A 20 12.68 20.34 -10.42
C TYR A 20 11.31 20.93 -10.04
N THR A 21 10.24 20.52 -10.74
CA THR A 21 8.87 20.84 -10.34
C THR A 21 8.46 19.83 -9.29
N ASP A 22 8.79 20.15 -8.04
CA ASP A 22 8.22 19.49 -6.87
C ASP A 22 6.73 19.85 -6.85
N ASP A 23 5.89 19.01 -7.48
CA ASP A 23 4.45 19.18 -7.48
C ASP A 23 3.89 18.79 -6.10
N PRO A 24 3.37 19.75 -5.31
CA PRO A 24 2.88 19.48 -3.96
C PRO A 24 1.63 18.58 -3.97
N GLU A 25 0.81 18.65 -5.03
CA GLU A 25 -0.40 17.83 -5.17
C GLU A 25 -0.04 16.37 -5.43
N PHE A 26 0.97 16.13 -6.28
CA PHE A 26 1.50 14.79 -6.50
C PHE A 26 1.97 14.15 -5.19
N LYS A 27 2.78 14.88 -4.40
CA LYS A 27 3.29 14.39 -3.10
C LYS A 27 2.18 14.12 -2.11
N GLN A 28 1.14 14.95 -2.08
CA GLN A 28 -0.01 14.74 -1.21
C GLN A 28 -0.76 13.47 -1.60
N LEU A 29 -1.04 13.26 -2.89
CA LEU A 29 -1.71 12.05 -3.38
C LEU A 29 -0.87 10.79 -3.11
N GLN A 30 0.44 10.86 -3.38
CA GLN A 30 1.39 9.79 -3.09
C GLN A 30 1.36 9.36 -1.62
N SER A 31 1.41 10.33 -0.69
CA SER A 31 1.35 10.07 0.74
C SER A 31 0.00 9.47 1.15
N GLN A 32 -1.11 10.03 0.64
CA GLN A 32 -2.45 9.51 0.88
C GLN A 32 -2.59 8.06 0.42
N LEU A 33 -2.11 7.73 -0.78
CA LEU A 33 -2.17 6.38 -1.32
C LEU A 33 -1.33 5.40 -0.52
N THR A 34 -0.13 5.78 -0.13
CA THR A 34 0.74 4.96 0.71
C THR A 34 0.07 4.63 2.05
N ASN A 35 -0.55 5.62 2.69
CA ASN A 35 -1.31 5.43 3.93
C ASN A 35 -2.53 4.53 3.73
N LYS A 36 -3.28 4.70 2.63
CA LYS A 36 -4.43 3.86 2.30
C LYS A 36 -4.02 2.41 2.03
N ILE A 37 -2.93 2.17 1.30
CA ILE A 37 -2.38 0.82 1.04
C ILE A 37 -1.96 0.15 2.36
N PHE A 38 -1.34 0.90 3.28
CA PHE A 38 -0.98 0.37 4.60
C PHE A 38 -2.23 -0.03 5.41
N ASN A 39 -3.27 0.81 5.41
CA ASN A 39 -4.55 0.48 6.05
C ASN A 39 -5.22 -0.72 5.38
N LEU A 40 -5.14 -0.83 4.05
CA LEU A 40 -5.68 -1.96 3.30
C LEU A 40 -5.01 -3.27 3.72
N ARG A 41 -3.68 -3.30 3.82
CA ARG A 41 -2.93 -4.46 4.35
C ARG A 41 -3.40 -4.86 5.74
N ARG A 42 -3.62 -3.90 6.64
CA ARG A 42 -4.12 -4.17 8.00
C ARG A 42 -5.52 -4.79 7.97
N ASN A 43 -6.43 -4.25 7.15
CA ASN A 43 -7.79 -4.78 7.02
C ASN A 43 -7.75 -6.22 6.48
N ILE A 44 -6.92 -6.51 5.48
CA ILE A 44 -6.74 -7.87 4.93
C ILE A 44 -6.22 -8.84 6.00
N GLN A 45 -5.29 -8.42 6.86
CA GLN A 45 -4.80 -9.27 7.95
C GLN A 45 -5.90 -9.61 8.97
N GLN A 46 -6.72 -8.62 9.34
CA GLN A 46 -7.86 -8.83 10.24
C GLN A 46 -8.90 -9.74 9.60
N LEU A 47 -9.30 -9.44 8.35
CA LEU A 47 -10.20 -10.26 7.57
C LEU A 47 -9.70 -11.70 7.42
N THR A 48 -8.40 -11.89 7.20
CA THR A 48 -7.79 -13.23 7.11
C THR A 48 -8.00 -14.02 8.39
N THR A 49 -7.81 -13.37 9.54
CA THR A 49 -8.05 -13.99 10.86
C THR A 49 -9.51 -14.40 11.02
N ASP A 50 -10.43 -13.52 10.62
CA ASP A 50 -11.88 -13.76 10.73
C ASP A 50 -12.35 -14.88 9.80
N VAL A 51 -11.92 -14.85 8.54
CA VAL A 51 -12.21 -15.90 7.53
C VAL A 51 -11.64 -17.25 7.98
N ASN A 52 -10.50 -17.28 8.67
CA ASN A 52 -9.94 -18.52 9.19
C ASN A 52 -10.82 -19.15 10.29
N ILE A 53 -11.59 -18.35 11.03
CA ILE A 53 -12.54 -18.82 12.05
C ILE A 53 -13.81 -19.41 11.44
N LEU A 54 -14.24 -18.93 10.27
CA LEU A 54 -15.43 -19.45 9.57
C LEU A 54 -15.34 -20.96 9.34
N GLY A 55 -16.44 -21.67 9.64
CA GLY A 55 -16.54 -23.13 9.55
C GLY A 55 -15.83 -23.90 10.67
N THR A 56 -15.27 -23.24 11.68
CA THR A 56 -14.67 -23.89 12.85
C THR A 56 -15.64 -23.88 14.04
N LYS A 57 -15.28 -24.57 15.14
CA LYS A 57 -16.06 -24.53 16.40
C LYS A 57 -16.19 -23.13 17.02
N ARG A 58 -15.37 -22.17 16.58
CA ARG A 58 -15.39 -20.77 17.04
C ARG A 58 -16.19 -19.85 16.13
N ASP A 59 -16.81 -20.40 15.08
CA ASP A 59 -17.69 -19.66 14.18
C ASP A 59 -18.92 -19.17 14.94
N THR A 60 -19.21 -17.87 14.83
CA THR A 60 -20.33 -17.21 15.51
C THR A 60 -20.95 -16.18 14.57
N PRO A 61 -22.24 -15.84 14.73
CA PRO A 61 -22.89 -14.81 13.90
C PRO A 61 -22.10 -13.49 13.87
N ARG A 62 -21.55 -13.06 15.01
CA ARG A 62 -20.70 -11.86 15.12
C ARG A 62 -19.43 -11.90 14.28
N VAL A 63 -18.81 -13.07 14.14
CA VAL A 63 -17.61 -13.22 13.29
C VAL A 63 -18.01 -13.11 11.82
N ARG A 64 -19.16 -13.65 11.43
CA ARG A 64 -19.68 -13.59 10.06
C ARG A 64 -20.04 -12.17 9.65
N GLU A 65 -20.77 -11.46 10.51
CA GLU A 65 -21.06 -10.04 10.35
C GLU A 65 -19.76 -9.23 10.19
N ARG A 66 -18.76 -9.49 11.05
CA ARG A 66 -17.45 -8.83 10.93
C ARG A 66 -16.72 -9.16 9.62
N VAL A 67 -16.80 -10.40 9.13
CA VAL A 67 -16.25 -10.77 7.82
C VAL A 67 -16.93 -9.98 6.71
N HIS A 68 -18.26 -9.90 6.73
CA HIS A 68 -19.04 -9.14 5.76
C HIS A 68 -18.63 -7.66 5.75
N ASP A 69 -18.66 -7.02 6.92
CA ASP A 69 -18.22 -5.64 7.12
C ASP A 69 -16.80 -5.38 6.61
N HIS A 70 -15.87 -6.27 6.95
CA HIS A 70 -14.48 -6.14 6.52
C HIS A 70 -14.34 -6.34 5.01
N LEU A 71 -15.09 -7.25 4.39
CA LEU A 71 -15.09 -7.44 2.94
C LEU A 71 -15.58 -6.18 2.22
N GLU A 72 -16.68 -5.59 2.66
CA GLU A 72 -17.23 -4.38 2.05
C GLU A 72 -16.28 -3.19 2.21
N LYS A 73 -15.85 -2.89 3.44
CA LYS A 73 -14.90 -1.78 3.72
C LYS A 73 -13.59 -1.93 2.95
N THR A 74 -13.09 -3.16 2.82
CA THR A 74 -11.85 -3.45 2.09
C THR A 74 -12.05 -3.29 0.58
N ARG A 75 -13.20 -3.71 0.04
CA ARG A 75 -13.57 -3.50 -1.36
C ARG A 75 -13.63 -2.02 -1.71
N ASP A 76 -14.28 -1.21 -0.88
CA ASP A 76 -14.43 0.22 -1.14
C ASP A 76 -13.08 0.94 -1.07
N LEU A 77 -12.24 0.58 -0.10
CA LEU A 77 -10.86 1.07 -0.01
C LEU A 77 -10.02 0.68 -1.24
N CYS A 78 -10.18 -0.54 -1.77
CA CYS A 78 -9.55 -0.95 -3.03
C CYS A 78 -9.99 -0.07 -4.20
N LYS A 79 -11.29 0.26 -4.32
CA LYS A 79 -11.80 1.16 -5.36
C LYS A 79 -11.18 2.55 -5.25
N GLU A 80 -11.14 3.13 -4.05
CA GLU A 80 -10.52 4.43 -3.79
C GLU A 80 -9.02 4.47 -4.14
N ILE A 81 -8.27 3.44 -3.74
CA ILE A 81 -6.84 3.34 -4.08
C ILE A 81 -6.69 3.18 -5.58
N GLY A 82 -7.51 2.35 -6.23
CA GLY A 82 -7.52 2.15 -7.67
C GLY A 82 -7.71 3.45 -8.45
N ASP A 83 -8.66 4.28 -8.04
CA ASP A 83 -8.90 5.59 -8.67
C ASP A 83 -7.74 6.55 -8.44
N GLY A 84 -7.12 6.54 -7.25
CA GLY A 84 -5.93 7.36 -7.01
C GLY A 84 -4.70 6.87 -7.78
N VAL A 85 -4.53 5.56 -7.96
CA VAL A 85 -3.47 4.99 -8.82
C VAL A 85 -3.67 5.41 -10.27
N LYS A 86 -4.91 5.42 -10.78
CA LYS A 86 -5.23 5.95 -12.13
C LYS A 86 -4.92 7.44 -12.25
N LYS A 87 -5.29 8.24 -11.25
CA LYS A 87 -4.95 9.67 -11.21
C LYS A 87 -3.44 9.90 -11.22
N LEU A 88 -2.69 9.07 -10.50
CA LEU A 88 -1.22 9.12 -10.57
C LEU A 88 -0.73 8.86 -12.00
N GLN A 89 -1.34 7.97 -12.78
CA GLN A 89 -0.92 7.69 -14.17
C GLN A 89 -1.15 8.85 -15.13
N THR A 90 -2.17 9.68 -14.89
CA THR A 90 -2.50 10.81 -15.77
C THR A 90 -1.64 12.05 -15.52
N TRP A 91 -0.70 11.98 -14.59
CA TRP A 91 0.14 13.13 -14.24
C TRP A 91 1.23 13.34 -15.28
N ASP A 92 1.24 14.52 -15.89
CA ASP A 92 2.22 14.92 -16.91
C ASP A 92 3.51 15.47 -16.27
N ASP A 93 4.59 15.53 -17.06
CA ASP A 93 5.88 16.14 -16.70
C ASP A 93 6.51 15.64 -15.38
N LEU A 94 6.31 14.35 -15.06
CA LEU A 94 6.88 13.72 -13.87
C LEU A 94 8.42 13.69 -13.90
N THR A 95 9.02 14.10 -12.78
CA THR A 95 10.45 13.86 -12.52
C THR A 95 10.74 12.36 -12.42
N LYS A 96 12.01 11.97 -12.62
CA LYS A 96 12.43 10.56 -12.51
C LYS A 96 12.07 9.93 -11.16
N GLN A 97 12.22 10.70 -10.07
CA GLN A 97 11.87 10.25 -8.72
C GLN A 97 10.36 10.02 -8.58
N GLN A 98 9.53 10.94 -9.08
CA GLN A 98 8.08 10.78 -9.02
C GLN A 98 7.59 9.60 -9.87
N LYS A 99 8.22 9.32 -11.02
CA LYS A 99 7.94 8.12 -11.82
C LYS A 99 8.24 6.82 -11.06
N TYR A 100 9.38 6.78 -10.35
CA TYR A 100 9.70 5.65 -9.49
C TYR A 100 8.64 5.47 -8.39
N ASP A 101 8.26 6.54 -7.70
CA ASP A 101 7.26 6.51 -6.63
C ASP A 101 5.88 6.08 -7.15
N GLN A 102 5.46 6.59 -8.31
CA GLN A 102 4.24 6.19 -9.02
C GLN A 102 4.23 4.68 -9.30
N SER A 103 5.34 4.16 -9.83
CA SER A 103 5.41 2.75 -10.20
C SER A 103 5.49 1.82 -9.00
N ARG A 104 6.24 2.21 -7.97
CA ARG A 104 6.27 1.52 -6.69
C ARG A 104 4.87 1.43 -6.08
N ILE A 105 4.11 2.53 -6.04
CA ILE A 105 2.73 2.54 -5.51
C ILE A 105 1.83 1.60 -6.32
N SER A 106 1.93 1.63 -7.64
CA SER A 106 1.13 0.77 -8.53
C SER A 106 1.42 -0.72 -8.26
N THR A 107 2.69 -1.08 -8.13
CA THR A 107 3.15 -2.44 -7.83
C THR A 107 2.74 -2.88 -6.42
N ASP A 108 2.96 -2.03 -5.41
CA ASP A 108 2.56 -2.29 -4.03
C ASP A 108 1.04 -2.52 -3.93
N PHE A 109 0.24 -1.72 -4.65
CA PHE A 109 -1.20 -1.89 -4.69
C PHE A 109 -1.61 -3.19 -5.39
N GLN A 110 -1.00 -3.51 -6.54
CA GLN A 110 -1.28 -4.77 -7.26
C GLN A 110 -1.11 -5.99 -6.35
N ASN A 111 -0.01 -6.03 -5.59
CA ASN A 111 0.29 -7.13 -4.67
C ASN A 111 -0.78 -7.26 -3.58
N VAL A 112 -1.17 -6.15 -2.96
CA VAL A 112 -2.17 -6.14 -1.89
C VAL A 112 -3.57 -6.45 -2.42
N LEU A 113 -3.89 -6.00 -3.63
CA LEU A 113 -5.14 -6.32 -4.32
C LEU A 113 -5.23 -7.82 -4.62
N GLN A 114 -4.13 -8.46 -5.02
CA GLN A 114 -4.06 -9.91 -5.21
C GLN A 114 -4.32 -10.66 -3.89
N GLU A 115 -3.66 -10.27 -2.80
CA GLU A 115 -3.89 -10.85 -1.47
C GLU A 115 -5.37 -10.73 -1.05
N PHE A 116 -6.01 -9.60 -1.36
CA PHE A 116 -7.42 -9.40 -1.07
C PHE A 116 -8.33 -10.32 -1.91
N GLN A 117 -8.05 -10.48 -3.20
CA GLN A 117 -8.81 -11.40 -4.05
C GLN A 117 -8.74 -12.84 -3.55
N ASP A 118 -7.56 -13.27 -3.12
CA ASP A 118 -7.35 -14.63 -2.62
C ASP A 118 -8.14 -14.87 -1.32
N ILE A 119 -8.13 -13.90 -0.38
CA ILE A 119 -8.92 -14.03 0.84
C ILE A 119 -10.43 -13.96 0.60
N GLN A 120 -10.87 -13.16 -0.38
CA GLN A 120 -12.28 -13.07 -0.75
C GLN A 120 -12.79 -14.39 -1.34
N ARG A 121 -12.01 -15.04 -2.22
CA ARG A 121 -12.34 -16.39 -2.74
C ARG A 121 -12.41 -17.42 -1.62
N LYS A 122 -11.46 -17.39 -0.68
CA LYS A 122 -11.46 -18.27 0.48
C LYS A 122 -12.69 -18.05 1.38
N ALA A 123 -13.11 -16.80 1.56
CA ALA A 123 -14.32 -16.47 2.31
C ALA A 123 -15.56 -17.07 1.63
N LEU A 124 -15.67 -16.89 0.31
CA LEU A 124 -16.77 -17.43 -0.51
C LEU A 124 -16.85 -18.96 -0.42
N GLU A 125 -15.72 -19.66 -0.56
CA GLU A 125 -15.66 -21.13 -0.45
C GLU A 125 -16.14 -21.61 0.92
N LYS A 126 -15.69 -20.96 2.00
CA LYS A 126 -16.08 -21.32 3.36
C LYS A 126 -17.55 -21.04 3.66
N GLN A 127 -18.08 -19.91 3.20
CA GLN A 127 -19.50 -19.59 3.37
C GLN A 127 -20.38 -20.58 2.60
N ARG A 128 -20.05 -20.89 1.34
CA ARG A 128 -20.75 -21.91 0.56
C ARG A 128 -20.73 -23.27 1.26
N ALA A 129 -19.57 -23.72 1.74
CA ALA A 129 -19.45 -24.97 2.48
C ALA A 129 -20.33 -24.97 3.75
N SER A 130 -20.40 -23.85 4.48
CA SER A 130 -21.26 -23.72 5.65
C SER A 130 -22.75 -23.76 5.30
N VAL A 131 -23.17 -23.19 4.17
CA VAL A 131 -24.57 -23.21 3.72
C VAL A 131 -24.97 -24.62 3.29
N THR A 132 -24.13 -25.30 2.49
CA THR A 132 -24.37 -26.69 2.08
C THR A 132 -24.48 -27.63 3.28
N ALA A 133 -23.60 -27.47 4.28
CA ALA A 133 -23.65 -28.26 5.51
C ALA A 133 -24.90 -27.97 6.34
N ALA A 134 -25.35 -26.71 6.40
CA ALA A 134 -26.57 -26.34 7.10
C ALA A 134 -27.80 -26.98 6.43
N ARG A 135 -27.94 -26.86 5.10
CA ARG A 135 -29.04 -27.49 4.35
C ARG A 135 -29.11 -29.01 4.53
N ALA A 136 -27.96 -29.68 4.47
CA ALA A 136 -27.91 -31.12 4.67
C ALA A 136 -28.34 -31.55 6.08
N ALA A 137 -28.12 -30.71 7.10
CA ALA A 137 -28.60 -30.96 8.45
C ALA A 137 -30.13 -30.79 8.54
N THR A 138 -30.68 -29.72 7.94
CA THR A 138 -32.12 -29.45 7.95
C THR A 138 -32.92 -30.49 7.14
N GLU A 139 -32.36 -30.99 6.03
CA GLU A 139 -32.99 -32.05 5.21
C GLU A 139 -32.85 -33.45 5.84
N GLY A 140 -31.78 -33.70 6.60
CA GLY A 140 -31.50 -35.00 7.25
C GLY A 140 -32.41 -35.34 8.44
N GLU A 141 -33.05 -34.34 9.03
CA GLU A 141 -34.01 -34.51 10.13
C GLU A 141 -35.41 -34.98 9.67
N GLY A 142 -35.65 -35.07 8.35
CA GLY A 142 -36.91 -35.52 7.75
C GLY A 142 -37.06 -37.01 7.44
N ALA A 143 -36.07 -37.87 7.78
CA ALA A 143 -36.11 -39.30 7.50
C ALA A 143 -36.91 -40.09 8.56
N ASP A 144 -38.23 -40.12 8.37
CA ASP A 144 -39.22 -40.84 9.18
C ASP A 144 -38.94 -42.37 9.21
N ALA A 145 -38.75 -42.92 10.41
CA ALA A 145 -38.66 -44.37 10.63
C ALA A 145 -40.07 -44.93 10.91
N PRO A 146 -40.51 -46.04 10.29
CA PRO A 146 -41.86 -46.54 10.49
C PRO A 146 -41.95 -47.27 11.85
N ALA A 147 -42.51 -46.61 12.85
CA ALA A 147 -42.81 -47.23 14.15
C ALA A 147 -44.26 -47.73 14.21
N GLY A 148 -44.41 -48.99 14.62
CA GLY A 148 -45.66 -49.74 14.65
C GLY A 148 -46.73 -49.19 15.60
N SER A 149 -47.97 -49.51 15.22
CA SER A 149 -49.23 -49.13 15.86
C SER A 149 -49.39 -49.66 17.29
N GLU A 150 -49.75 -48.79 18.25
CA GLU A 150 -51.00 -48.90 19.05
C GLU A 150 -51.23 -47.80 20.13
N GLU A 151 -50.26 -46.93 20.48
CA GLU A 151 -50.46 -45.83 21.48
C GLU A 151 -50.81 -44.45 20.85
N ARG A 152 -51.79 -44.41 19.94
CA ARG A 152 -51.87 -43.36 18.91
C ARG A 152 -52.45 -41.99 19.30
N LEU A 153 -53.09 -41.78 20.46
CA LEU A 153 -53.81 -40.50 20.72
C LEU A 153 -53.07 -39.51 21.64
N GLU A 154 -52.46 -39.95 22.74
CA GLU A 154 -51.66 -39.06 23.61
C GLU A 154 -50.29 -38.75 23.00
N LEU A 155 -49.68 -39.74 22.31
CA LEU A 155 -48.48 -39.51 21.50
C LEU A 155 -48.74 -38.56 20.34
N GLN A 156 -49.95 -38.52 19.75
CA GLN A 156 -50.23 -37.64 18.61
C GLN A 156 -50.27 -36.16 19.01
N GLN A 157 -50.80 -35.81 20.18
CA GLN A 157 -50.80 -34.42 20.66
C GLN A 157 -49.40 -33.97 21.08
N GLN A 158 -48.61 -34.87 21.69
CA GLN A 158 -47.20 -34.61 22.01
C GLN A 158 -46.31 -34.57 20.76
N GLN A 159 -46.64 -35.36 19.73
CA GLN A 159 -45.99 -35.35 18.43
C GLN A 159 -46.37 -34.13 17.59
N GLU A 160 -47.59 -33.59 17.72
CA GLU A 160 -47.96 -32.30 17.10
C GLU A 160 -47.21 -31.13 17.73
N VAL A 161 -47.09 -31.08 19.07
CA VAL A 161 -46.29 -30.05 19.75
C VAL A 161 -44.80 -30.19 19.40
N SER A 162 -44.26 -31.41 19.36
CA SER A 162 -42.89 -31.64 18.90
C SER A 162 -42.71 -31.27 17.43
N ARG A 163 -43.66 -31.58 16.54
CA ARG A 163 -43.60 -31.18 15.12
C ARG A 163 -43.66 -29.67 14.94
N LEU A 164 -44.48 -28.96 15.70
CA LEU A 164 -44.55 -27.49 15.67
C LEU A 164 -43.26 -26.86 16.21
N ALA A 165 -42.70 -27.40 17.30
CA ALA A 165 -41.39 -26.96 17.81
C ALA A 165 -40.25 -27.24 16.81
N SER A 166 -40.31 -28.37 16.10
CA SER A 166 -39.38 -28.68 14.99
C SER A 166 -39.59 -27.76 13.79
N GLN A 167 -40.83 -27.34 13.51
CA GLN A 167 -41.16 -26.42 12.42
C GLN A 167 -40.57 -25.03 12.68
N ASP A 168 -40.73 -24.49 13.91
CA ASP A 168 -40.14 -23.20 14.29
C ASP A 168 -38.60 -23.21 14.21
N GLU A 169 -37.97 -24.33 14.57
CA GLU A 169 -36.51 -24.50 14.47
C GLU A 169 -36.03 -24.59 13.01
N VAL A 170 -36.76 -25.32 12.16
CA VAL A 170 -36.50 -25.40 10.72
C VAL A 170 -36.67 -24.04 10.06
N ASP A 171 -37.74 -23.31 10.37
CA ASP A 171 -38.01 -21.97 9.82
C ASP A 171 -36.91 -20.98 10.22
N PHE A 172 -36.41 -21.06 11.46
CA PHE A 172 -35.27 -20.26 11.92
C PHE A 172 -33.95 -20.63 11.20
N GLN A 173 -33.68 -21.92 10.99
CA GLN A 173 -32.50 -22.36 10.23
C GLN A 173 -32.57 -21.91 8.77
N GLU A 174 -33.75 -21.98 8.14
CA GLU A 174 -33.95 -21.54 6.77
C GLU A 174 -33.75 -20.03 6.63
N ALA A 175 -34.27 -19.22 7.57
CA ALA A 175 -34.01 -17.79 7.60
C ALA A 175 -32.50 -17.46 7.68
N LEU A 176 -31.75 -18.19 8.52
CA LEU A 176 -30.30 -18.06 8.60
C LEU A 176 -29.57 -18.51 7.33
N ILE A 177 -30.13 -19.47 6.59
CA ILE A 177 -29.56 -19.92 5.31
C ILE A 177 -29.77 -18.83 4.25
N VAL A 178 -30.97 -18.23 4.18
CA VAL A 178 -31.29 -17.15 3.25
C VAL A 178 -30.38 -15.95 3.45
N GLU A 179 -30.16 -15.51 4.69
CA GLU A 179 -29.23 -14.42 5.03
C GLU A 179 -27.81 -14.71 4.50
N ARG A 180 -27.33 -15.94 4.68
CA ARG A 180 -25.99 -16.34 4.18
C ARG A 180 -25.92 -16.39 2.66
N GLU A 181 -27.00 -16.77 1.97
CA GLU A 181 -27.02 -16.74 0.51
C GLU A 181 -26.95 -15.32 -0.02
N GLU A 182 -27.57 -14.36 0.66
CA GLU A 182 -27.44 -12.94 0.33
C GLU A 182 -25.99 -12.45 0.52
N GLU A 183 -25.36 -12.79 1.65
CA GLU A 183 -23.94 -12.51 1.87
C GLU A 183 -23.05 -13.09 0.75
N ILE A 184 -23.28 -14.35 0.38
CA ILE A 184 -22.55 -15.03 -0.71
C ILE A 184 -22.68 -14.26 -2.02
N ARG A 185 -23.90 -13.83 -2.39
CA ARG A 185 -24.13 -13.04 -3.62
C ARG A 185 -23.39 -11.70 -3.59
N ASN A 186 -23.37 -11.03 -2.43
CA ASN A 186 -22.64 -9.78 -2.24
C ASN A 186 -21.11 -9.97 -2.42
N ILE A 187 -20.56 -11.07 -1.90
CA ILE A 187 -19.14 -11.43 -2.10
C ILE A 187 -18.86 -11.72 -3.58
N GLU A 188 -19.72 -12.49 -4.26
CA GLU A 188 -19.59 -12.83 -5.68
C GLU A 188 -19.57 -11.60 -6.57
N GLN A 189 -20.49 -10.65 -6.34
CA GLN A 189 -20.49 -9.37 -7.04
C GLN A 189 -19.18 -8.61 -6.79
N GLY A 190 -18.71 -8.59 -5.54
CA GLY A 190 -17.43 -7.99 -5.17
C GLY A 190 -16.23 -8.59 -5.93
N VAL A 191 -16.21 -9.92 -6.12
CA VAL A 191 -15.15 -10.59 -6.91
C VAL A 191 -15.14 -10.10 -8.36
N GLY A 192 -16.33 -9.92 -8.95
CA GLY A 192 -16.47 -9.39 -10.32
C GLY A 192 -15.89 -7.99 -10.46
N ASP A 193 -16.30 -7.07 -9.57
CA ASP A 193 -15.82 -5.69 -9.54
C ASP A 193 -14.29 -5.61 -9.41
N LEU A 194 -13.72 -6.41 -8.50
CA LEU A 194 -12.28 -6.39 -8.24
C LEU A 194 -11.47 -7.05 -9.36
N ASN A 195 -12.03 -7.99 -10.10
CA ASN A 195 -11.34 -8.56 -11.26
C ASN A 195 -11.14 -7.51 -12.36
N VAL A 196 -12.12 -6.62 -12.58
CA VAL A 196 -11.96 -5.48 -13.49
C VAL A 196 -10.85 -4.56 -13.01
N LEU A 197 -10.87 -4.19 -11.73
CA LEU A 197 -9.84 -3.35 -11.13
C LEU A 197 -8.44 -3.98 -11.22
N PHE A 198 -8.33 -5.28 -10.96
CA PHE A 198 -7.07 -6.01 -11.02
C PHE A 198 -6.46 -6.00 -12.41
N ARG A 199 -7.27 -6.24 -13.45
CA ARG A 199 -6.79 -6.16 -14.84
C ARG A 199 -6.30 -4.76 -15.18
N GLN A 200 -7.02 -3.73 -14.75
CA GLN A 200 -6.63 -2.34 -14.96
C GLN A 200 -5.29 -2.02 -14.28
N VAL A 201 -5.11 -2.44 -13.03
CA VAL A 201 -3.87 -2.21 -12.29
C VAL A 201 -2.71 -3.04 -12.86
N ALA A 202 -2.95 -4.29 -13.25
CA ALA A 202 -1.94 -5.13 -13.87
C ALA A 202 -1.45 -4.55 -15.20
N GLN A 203 -2.35 -3.96 -15.99
CA GLN A 203 -1.99 -3.24 -17.20
C GLN A 203 -1.08 -2.04 -16.87
N ILE A 204 -1.47 -1.21 -15.89
CA ILE A 204 -0.67 -0.05 -15.43
C ILE A 204 0.75 -0.48 -15.04
N VAL A 205 0.90 -1.54 -14.24
CA VAL A 205 2.22 -2.00 -13.79
C VAL A 205 3.05 -2.57 -14.94
N THR A 206 2.42 -3.27 -15.87
CA THR A 206 3.11 -3.82 -17.06
C THR A 206 3.65 -2.71 -17.95
N GLU A 207 2.87 -1.65 -18.18
CA GLU A 207 3.28 -0.48 -18.97
C GLU A 207 4.47 0.29 -18.36
N GLN A 208 4.66 0.19 -17.03
CA GLN A 208 5.77 0.84 -16.32
C GLN A 208 7.08 0.03 -16.31
N GLY A 209 7.03 -1.27 -16.63
CA GLY A 209 8.11 -2.24 -16.38
C GLY A 209 9.44 -1.99 -17.11
N GLU A 210 9.45 -1.27 -18.23
CA GLU A 210 10.69 -0.98 -19.00
C GLU A 210 11.47 0.22 -18.44
N GLN A 211 10.81 1.15 -17.73
CA GLN A 211 11.46 2.37 -17.19
C GLN A 211 12.15 2.18 -15.83
N LEU A 212 11.77 1.16 -15.05
CA LEU A 212 12.22 0.97 -13.66
C LEU A 212 13.68 0.50 -13.55
N THR A 213 14.11 -0.42 -14.41
CA THR A 213 15.46 -1.02 -14.35
C THR A 213 16.55 0.05 -14.50
N SER A 214 16.35 1.02 -15.40
CA SER A 214 17.32 2.10 -15.64
C SER A 214 17.36 3.17 -14.52
N ILE A 215 16.32 3.27 -13.68
CA ILE A 215 16.25 4.27 -12.59
C ILE A 215 16.80 3.72 -11.27
N ALA A 216 16.56 2.44 -10.98
CA ALA A 216 17.14 1.77 -9.81
C ALA A 216 18.68 1.84 -9.82
N ASP A 217 19.29 1.62 -10.99
CA ASP A 217 20.74 1.73 -11.20
C ASP A 217 21.26 3.15 -10.91
N ASN A 218 20.48 4.21 -11.19
CA ASN A 218 20.90 5.60 -10.98
C ASN A 218 20.63 6.15 -9.56
N VAL A 219 19.71 5.57 -8.79
CA VAL A 219 19.50 5.95 -7.37
C VAL A 219 20.65 5.41 -6.50
N GLU A 220 21.22 4.27 -6.88
CA GLU A 220 22.47 3.79 -6.33
C GLU A 220 23.61 4.78 -6.63
N ASP A 221 23.70 5.30 -7.87
CA ASP A 221 24.67 6.33 -8.27
C ASP A 221 24.54 7.65 -7.48
N VAL A 222 23.32 8.20 -7.27
CA VAL A 222 23.13 9.47 -6.52
C VAL A 222 23.52 9.33 -5.04
N ARG A 223 23.30 8.15 -4.45
CA ARG A 223 23.71 7.86 -3.08
C ARG A 223 25.23 7.76 -2.96
N ASP A 224 25.90 7.23 -3.98
CA ASP A 224 27.36 7.18 -4.05
C ASP A 224 27.99 8.54 -4.36
N ASP A 225 27.39 9.36 -5.22
CA ASP A 225 27.79 10.75 -5.49
C ASP A 225 27.73 11.62 -4.23
N THR A 226 26.70 11.46 -3.39
CA THR A 226 26.57 12.22 -2.14
C THR A 226 27.65 11.82 -1.11
N ARG A 227 28.05 10.53 -1.11
CA ARG A 227 29.17 10.05 -0.29
C ARG A 227 30.50 10.58 -0.83
N GLY A 228 30.69 10.60 -2.15
CA GLY A 228 31.84 11.23 -2.81
C GLY A 228 31.97 12.71 -2.46
N ALA A 229 30.87 13.47 -2.53
CA ALA A 229 30.83 14.88 -2.18
C ALA A 229 31.19 15.15 -0.70
N GLN A 230 30.75 14.30 0.23
CA GLN A 230 31.17 14.40 1.63
C GLN A 230 32.66 14.15 1.85
N ILE A 231 33.28 13.27 1.05
CA ILE A 231 34.72 12.99 1.10
C ILE A 231 35.50 14.21 0.57
N GLU A 232 35.10 14.75 -0.57
CA GLU A 232 35.71 15.95 -1.17
C GLU A 232 35.62 17.17 -0.23
N LEU A 233 34.47 17.41 0.40
CA LEU A 233 34.32 18.49 1.38
C LEU A 233 35.23 18.30 2.61
N ARG A 234 35.41 17.06 3.08
CA ARG A 234 36.35 16.75 4.17
C ARG A 234 37.80 16.95 3.76
N GLN A 235 38.17 16.59 2.54
CA GLN A 235 39.52 16.81 2.02
C GLN A 235 39.79 18.31 1.85
N ALA A 236 38.86 19.06 1.25
CA ALA A 236 38.95 20.51 1.10
C ALA A 236 39.12 21.22 2.46
N ALA A 237 38.34 20.84 3.48
CA ALA A 237 38.47 21.40 4.83
C ALA A 237 39.84 21.10 5.47
N ARG A 238 40.41 19.90 5.23
CA ARG A 238 41.77 19.56 5.68
C ARG A 238 42.84 20.38 4.97
N HIS A 239 42.72 20.55 3.65
CA HIS A 239 43.65 21.38 2.87
C HIS A 239 43.59 22.85 3.30
N GLN A 240 42.39 23.40 3.54
CA GLN A 240 42.21 24.77 4.03
C GLN A 240 42.84 24.98 5.42
N LYS A 241 42.68 24.02 6.34
CA LYS A 241 43.30 24.07 7.67
C LYS A 241 44.83 24.03 7.59
N ALA A 242 45.39 23.17 6.73
CA ALA A 242 46.83 23.09 6.52
C ALA A 242 47.39 24.37 5.87
N ALA A 243 46.68 24.93 4.88
CA ALA A 243 47.05 26.19 4.24
C ALA A 243 47.05 27.36 5.23
N ARG A 244 46.05 27.44 6.12
CA ARG A 244 45.97 28.49 7.14
C ARG A 244 47.12 28.43 8.15
N ASN A 245 47.52 27.22 8.56
CA ASN A 245 48.67 27.03 9.45
C ASN A 245 49.99 27.44 8.78
N LYS A 246 50.17 27.09 7.50
CA LYS A 246 51.35 27.51 6.71
C LYS A 246 51.36 29.03 6.47
N GLY A 247 50.20 29.62 6.17
CA GLY A 247 50.05 31.06 6.00
C GLY A 247 50.37 31.85 7.28
N CYS A 248 49.93 31.37 8.45
CA CYS A 248 50.25 31.98 9.74
C CYS A 248 51.76 31.98 10.01
N CYS A 249 52.45 30.87 9.73
CA CYS A 249 53.90 30.77 9.86
C CYS A 249 54.63 31.78 8.94
N LEU A 250 54.21 31.88 7.68
CA LEU A 250 54.76 32.84 6.73
C LEU A 250 54.56 34.30 7.20
N MET A 251 53.36 34.62 7.71
CA MET A 251 53.06 35.94 8.26
C MET A 251 53.96 36.30 9.44
N LEU A 252 54.21 35.36 10.35
CA LEU A 252 55.13 35.57 11.49
C LEU A 252 56.56 35.83 11.04
N ILE A 253 57.05 35.08 10.04
CA ILE A 253 58.40 35.28 9.48
C ILE A 253 58.52 36.68 8.87
N LEU A 254 57.52 37.12 8.08
CA LEU A 254 57.51 38.47 7.50
C LEU A 254 57.47 39.57 8.57
N ALA A 255 56.70 39.37 9.64
CA ALA A 255 56.64 40.32 10.75
C ALA A 255 58.02 40.46 11.43
N VAL A 256 58.72 39.35 11.69
CA VAL A 256 60.07 39.38 12.27
C VAL A 256 61.05 40.11 11.35
N ILE A 257 61.04 39.82 10.05
CA ILE A 257 61.91 40.51 9.08
C ILE A 257 61.66 42.02 9.10
N LEU A 258 60.39 42.45 9.09
CA LEU A 258 60.01 43.86 9.19
C LEU A 258 60.52 44.52 10.48
N THR A 259 60.39 43.85 11.61
CA THR A 259 60.89 44.40 12.89
C THR A 259 62.40 44.60 12.90
N ILE A 260 63.16 43.70 12.30
CA ILE A 260 64.63 43.82 12.19
C ILE A 260 65.00 45.02 11.31
N ILE A 261 64.32 45.18 10.18
CA ILE A 261 64.55 46.32 9.26
C ILE A 261 64.27 47.65 9.98
N ILE A 262 63.16 47.74 10.72
CA ILE A 262 62.80 48.95 11.47
C ILE A 262 63.85 49.25 12.55
N LEU A 263 64.28 48.24 13.31
CA LEU A 263 65.30 48.42 14.34
C LEU A 263 66.64 48.87 13.77
N ALA A 264 67.05 48.32 12.63
CA ALA A 264 68.28 48.76 11.94
C ALA A 264 68.20 50.24 11.55
N ILE A 265 67.07 50.70 11.01
CA ILE A 265 66.87 52.11 10.62
C ILE A 265 66.82 53.07 11.83
N VAL A 266 66.34 52.60 12.98
CA VAL A 266 66.17 53.45 14.18
C VAL A 266 67.44 53.49 15.07
N LEU A 267 68.26 52.44 15.03
CA LEU A 267 69.48 52.32 15.85
C LEU A 267 70.77 52.71 15.12
N ASP A 268 70.75 52.81 13.78
CA ASP A 268 71.72 53.59 12.99
C ASP A 268 71.36 55.09 12.99
#